data_AF-A0A397VE69-F1
#
_entry.id   AF-A0A397VE69-F1
#
_cell.length_a   1.000
_cell.length_b   1.000
_cell.length_c   1.000
_cell.angle_alpha   90.00
_cell.angle_beta   90.00
_cell.angle_gamma   90.00
#
_symmetry.space_group_name_H-M   'P 1'
#
loop_
_entity.id
_entity.type
_entity.pdbx_description
1 polymer ?
#
loop_
_entity_poly.entity_id
_entity_poly.type
_entity_poly.pdbx_seq_one_letter_code
_entity_poly.pdbx_strand_id
1 'polypeptide(L)'
;MIGIGYCTTQNDKRIDDSAYINNMLMPGQEYKENKENEENKSWGCGFHGDDGYSFCSGSCEPYDLSYGYEYTPGYTTGDIVGCYLNFRKKIVFYTKNGVNLGIACHLSNDLEGILFPCVGFRSQGDQ
;
A
#
# COMPACT_ATOMS: atom_id res chain seq x y z
N MET A 1 12.48 0.98 -7.26
CA MET A 1 11.21 1.56 -6.79
C MET A 1 11.18 1.58 -5.27
N ILE A 2 10.78 2.71 -4.68
CA ILE A 2 10.39 2.82 -3.27
C ILE A 2 8.87 2.93 -3.26
N GLY A 3 8.20 2.20 -2.38
CA GLY A 3 6.76 2.34 -2.15
C GLY A 3 6.47 2.47 -0.66
N ILE A 4 5.49 3.28 -0.31
CA ILE A 4 5.10 3.53 1.08
C ILE A 4 3.61 3.31 1.27
N GLY A 5 3.16 2.98 2.48
CA GLY A 5 1.73 2.81 2.73
C GLY A 5 1.39 2.13 4.05
N TYR A 6 0.26 1.42 4.05
CA TYR A 6 -0.22 0.61 5.17
C TYR A 6 -0.55 -0.80 4.70
N CYS A 7 -0.28 -1.78 5.56
CA CYS A 7 -0.57 -3.19 5.29
C CYS A 7 -1.01 -3.93 6.56
N THR A 8 -1.84 -4.97 6.43
CA THR A 8 -2.08 -5.93 7.53
C THR A 8 -1.03 -7.03 7.49
N THR A 9 -0.66 -7.55 8.66
CA THR A 9 0.12 -8.79 8.74
C THR A 9 -0.77 -9.97 8.33
N GLN A 10 -0.28 -10.89 7.50
CA GLN A 10 -0.94 -12.19 7.37
C GLN A 10 -0.91 -12.87 8.75
N ASN A 11 -2.06 -13.26 9.29
CA ASN A 11 -2.12 -13.99 10.55
C ASN A 11 -1.40 -15.35 10.41
N ASP A 12 -0.55 -15.65 11.39
CA ASP A 12 0.04 -16.94 11.75
C ASP A 12 0.89 -17.70 10.72
N LYS A 13 1.98 -17.09 10.25
CA LYS A 13 3.22 -17.87 9.99
C LYS A 13 4.38 -17.30 10.78
N ARG A 14 5.13 -18.21 11.41
CA ARG A 14 6.11 -17.97 12.48
C ARG A 14 7.10 -16.85 12.12
N ILE A 15 7.44 -16.08 13.15
CA ILE A 15 8.29 -14.89 13.14
C ILE A 15 9.75 -15.16 12.66
N ASP A 16 10.15 -16.41 12.40
CA ASP A 16 11.52 -16.77 11.99
C ASP A 16 11.71 -17.07 10.49
N ASP A 17 10.63 -17.10 9.69
CA ASP A 17 10.77 -17.34 8.26
C ASP A 17 11.19 -16.04 7.56
N SER A 18 12.37 -16.01 6.96
CA SER A 18 12.79 -14.90 6.07
C SER A 18 11.81 -14.69 4.89
N ALA A 19 10.93 -15.65 4.63
CA ALA A 19 9.79 -15.54 3.73
C ALA A 19 8.66 -14.63 4.24
N TYR A 20 8.58 -14.32 5.53
CA TYR A 20 7.57 -13.45 6.15
C TYR A 20 7.67 -12.00 5.66
N ILE A 21 8.89 -11.47 5.54
CA ILE A 21 9.14 -10.15 4.95
C ILE A 21 8.89 -10.18 3.43
N ASN A 22 9.12 -11.33 2.78
CA ASN A 22 8.87 -11.50 1.34
C ASN A 22 7.38 -11.69 1.00
N ASN A 23 6.54 -11.98 2.00
CA ASN A 23 5.09 -12.19 1.85
C ASN A 23 4.25 -11.04 2.42
N MET A 24 4.86 -10.06 3.08
CA MET A 24 4.23 -8.75 3.21
C MET A 24 4.01 -8.25 1.80
N LEU A 25 2.74 -8.07 1.42
CA LEU A 25 2.40 -7.53 0.11
C LEU A 25 2.93 -6.10 0.08
N MET A 26 4.14 -5.97 -0.45
CA MET A 26 4.80 -4.68 -0.48
C MET A 26 4.04 -3.79 -1.44
N PRO A 27 4.08 -2.48 -1.21
CA PRO A 27 3.79 -1.54 -2.23
C PRO A 27 4.36 -1.87 -3.60
N GLY A 28 3.48 -2.32 -4.53
CA GLY A 28 3.82 -2.62 -5.92
C GLY A 28 3.96 -4.08 -6.31
N GLN A 29 3.41 -5.00 -5.50
CA GLN A 29 3.19 -6.38 -5.90
C GLN A 29 1.72 -6.60 -6.26
N GLU A 30 1.44 -7.20 -7.41
CA GLU A 30 0.09 -7.67 -7.76
C GLU A 30 -0.34 -8.78 -6.78
N TYR A 31 -1.53 -8.65 -6.22
CA TYR A 31 -2.14 -9.72 -5.45
C TYR A 31 -2.53 -10.87 -6.40
N LYS A 32 -1.90 -12.03 -6.24
CA LYS A 32 -2.38 -13.27 -6.86
C LYS A 32 -3.27 -13.98 -5.84
N GLU A 33 -4.56 -14.01 -6.15
CA GLU A 33 -5.56 -14.70 -5.37
C GLU A 33 -5.25 -16.21 -5.39
N ASN A 34 -4.64 -16.71 -4.31
CA ASN A 34 -4.43 -18.14 -4.13
C ASN A 34 -5.77 -18.73 -3.66
N LYS A 35 -6.46 -19.44 -4.56
CA LYS A 35 -7.74 -20.14 -4.35
C LYS A 35 -7.79 -21.11 -3.15
N GLU A 36 -6.68 -21.37 -2.47
CA GLU A 36 -6.59 -22.36 -1.39
C GLU A 36 -6.77 -21.78 0.02
N ASN A 37 -6.78 -20.45 0.23
CA ASN A 37 -6.91 -19.87 1.59
C ASN A 37 -7.94 -18.72 1.63
N GLU A 38 -9.23 -19.06 1.67
CA GLU A 38 -10.34 -18.10 1.85
C GLU A 38 -10.28 -17.31 3.18
N GLU A 39 -9.45 -17.71 4.13
CA GLU A 39 -9.40 -17.14 5.49
C GLU A 39 -8.39 -15.98 5.66
N ASN A 40 -7.51 -15.73 4.68
CA ASN A 40 -6.45 -14.72 4.80
C ASN A 40 -6.73 -13.48 3.95
N LYS A 41 -7.67 -12.64 4.39
CA LYS A 41 -7.94 -11.32 3.79
C LYS A 41 -6.82 -10.31 4.13
N SER A 42 -5.63 -10.48 3.54
CA SER A 42 -4.59 -9.46 3.61
C SER A 42 -5.08 -8.17 2.96
N TRP A 43 -4.85 -7.03 3.60
CA TRP A 43 -5.20 -5.70 3.10
C TRP A 43 -3.95 -4.86 2.94
N GLY A 44 -3.88 -4.07 1.87
CA GLY A 44 -2.74 -3.22 1.58
C GLY A 44 -3.12 -2.04 0.71
N CYS A 45 -2.50 -0.90 1.00
CA CYS A 45 -2.63 0.31 0.20
C CYS A 45 -1.35 1.12 0.29
N GLY A 46 -0.91 1.71 -0.82
CA GLY A 46 0.36 2.43 -0.86
C GLY A 46 0.61 3.17 -2.16
N PHE A 47 1.76 3.85 -2.23
CA PHE A 47 2.08 4.85 -3.22
C PHE A 47 3.53 4.69 -3.71
N HIS A 48 3.72 4.58 -5.02
CA HIS A 48 4.99 4.31 -5.67
C HIS A 48 5.77 5.57 -6.00
N GLY A 49 7.08 5.51 -5.81
CA GLY A 49 7.98 6.63 -6.09
C GLY A 49 8.40 6.77 -7.55
N ASP A 50 8.40 5.70 -8.33
CA ASP A 50 8.85 5.70 -9.72
C ASP A 50 7.80 6.23 -10.70
N ASP A 51 6.53 5.88 -10.52
CA ASP A 51 5.44 6.26 -11.43
C ASP A 51 4.34 7.12 -10.78
N GLY A 52 4.36 7.27 -9.44
CA GLY A 52 3.33 8.02 -8.73
C GLY A 52 1.97 7.30 -8.69
N TYR A 53 1.92 5.99 -8.91
CA TYR A 53 0.69 5.24 -8.79
C TYR A 53 0.42 4.84 -7.34
N SER A 54 -0.86 4.92 -6.96
CA SER A 54 -1.36 4.29 -5.75
C SER A 54 -1.90 2.90 -6.06
N PHE A 55 -1.49 1.90 -5.28
CA PHE A 55 -2.05 0.55 -5.35
C PHE A 55 -2.93 0.27 -4.11
N CYS A 56 -3.83 -0.68 -4.28
CA CYS A 56 -4.84 -1.08 -3.30
C CYS A 56 -5.12 -2.57 -3.54
N SER A 57 -5.07 -3.40 -2.50
CA SER A 57 -5.11 -4.87 -2.61
C SER A 57 -5.99 -5.52 -1.54
N GLY A 58 -6.48 -6.72 -1.81
CA GLY A 58 -7.38 -7.45 -0.91
C GLY A 58 -8.78 -6.82 -0.90
N SER A 59 -9.38 -6.64 0.28
CA SER A 59 -10.66 -5.92 0.44
C SER A 59 -10.54 -4.39 0.36
N CYS A 60 -9.42 -3.89 -0.18
CA CYS A 60 -9.19 -2.47 -0.38
C CYS A 60 -9.98 -2.00 -1.61
N GLU A 61 -10.81 -0.97 -1.43
CA GLU A 61 -11.50 -0.32 -2.54
C GLU A 61 -10.68 0.90 -2.99
N PRO A 62 -10.24 0.98 -4.26
CA PRO A 62 -9.60 2.17 -4.76
C PRO A 62 -10.60 3.33 -4.71
N TYR A 63 -10.12 4.52 -4.36
CA TYR A 63 -10.93 5.72 -4.49
C TYR A 63 -11.14 6.02 -5.98
N ASP A 64 -12.33 6.51 -6.35
CA ASP A 64 -12.61 7.01 -7.70
C ASP A 64 -11.70 8.22 -7.99
N LEU A 65 -10.56 7.94 -8.62
CA LEU A 65 -9.58 8.91 -9.11
C LEU A 65 -10.12 9.73 -10.31
N SER A 66 -11.43 9.99 -10.37
CA SER A 66 -12.05 10.86 -11.37
C SER A 66 -11.55 12.31 -11.33
N TYR A 67 -10.75 12.68 -10.32
CA TYR A 67 -9.98 13.93 -10.27
C TYR A 67 -8.48 13.65 -10.14
N GLY A 68 -7.76 13.69 -11.28
CA GLY A 68 -6.32 14.03 -11.28
C GLY A 68 -5.31 12.87 -11.37
N TYR A 69 -5.76 11.63 -11.64
CA TYR A 69 -4.88 10.45 -11.82
C TYR A 69 -3.75 10.67 -12.82
N GLU A 70 -3.97 11.51 -13.83
CA GLU A 70 -3.14 11.50 -15.02
C GLU A 70 -1.69 11.95 -14.77
N TYR A 71 -1.38 12.70 -13.70
CA TYR A 71 -0.01 13.17 -13.43
C TYR A 71 0.26 13.52 -11.95
N THR A 72 0.20 12.56 -11.02
CA THR A 72 0.95 12.78 -9.77
C THR A 72 2.39 12.35 -10.04
N PRO A 73 3.36 13.28 -10.17
CA PRO A 73 4.73 12.87 -10.44
C PRO A 73 5.21 12.02 -9.26
N GLY A 74 5.85 10.89 -9.57
CA GLY A 74 6.56 10.09 -8.58
C GLY A 74 7.48 10.93 -7.69
N TYR A 75 7.97 10.35 -6.61
CA TYR A 75 8.83 11.03 -5.66
C TYR A 75 10.25 10.47 -5.71
N THR A 76 11.21 11.36 -5.48
CA THR A 76 12.63 11.05 -5.58
C THR A 76 13.42 11.59 -4.39
N THR A 77 14.73 11.44 -4.43
CA THR A 77 15.65 11.93 -3.41
C THR A 77 15.38 13.40 -3.09
N GLY A 78 15.15 13.69 -1.81
CA GLY A 78 14.88 15.04 -1.31
C GLY A 78 13.39 15.36 -1.14
N ASP A 79 12.49 14.59 -1.74
CA ASP A 79 11.05 14.73 -1.49
C ASP A 79 10.68 14.19 -0.10
N ILE A 80 9.75 14.87 0.57
CA ILE A 80 9.11 14.41 1.80
C ILE A 80 7.74 13.85 1.46
N VAL A 81 7.53 12.56 1.71
CA VAL A 81 6.25 11.90 1.46
C VAL A 81 5.58 11.55 2.77
N GLY A 82 4.35 12.05 2.96
CA GLY A 82 3.52 11.75 4.11
C GLY A 82 2.45 10.71 3.77
N CYS A 83 2.21 9.79 4.70
CA CYS A 83 1.17 8.76 4.62
C CYS A 83 0.15 9.02 5.73
N TYR A 84 -1.11 9.22 5.38
CA TYR A 84 -2.16 9.59 6.33
C TYR A 84 -3.26 8.54 6.38
N LEU A 85 -3.56 8.07 7.58
CA LEU A 85 -4.66 7.15 7.86
C LEU A 85 -5.72 7.85 8.72
N ASN A 86 -6.96 7.84 8.24
CA ASN A 86 -8.11 8.34 9.00
C ASN A 86 -9.09 7.20 9.28
N PHE A 87 -9.04 6.64 10.50
CA PHE A 87 -9.94 5.56 10.92
C PHE A 87 -11.42 5.97 10.95
N ARG A 88 -11.72 7.24 11.26
CA ARG A 88 -13.10 7.73 11.34
C ARG A 88 -13.75 7.84 9.96
N LYS A 89 -13.00 8.35 8.98
CA LYS A 89 -13.45 8.46 7.58
C LYS A 89 -13.14 7.20 6.77
N LYS A 90 -12.38 6.26 7.31
CA LYS A 90 -11.94 5.02 6.64
C LYS A 90 -11.23 5.29 5.33
N ILE A 91 -10.28 6.23 5.33
CA ILE A 91 -9.51 6.62 4.13
C ILE A 91 -8.01 6.64 4.41
N VAL A 92 -7.24 6.39 3.36
CA VAL A 92 -5.82 6.72 3.27
C VAL A 92 -5.61 7.77 2.20
N PHE A 93 -4.74 8.74 2.46
CA PHE A 93 -4.27 9.70 1.47
C PHE A 93 -2.78 9.98 1.65
N TYR A 94 -2.15 10.49 0.58
CA TYR A 94 -0.73 10.81 0.58
C TYR A 94 -0.49 12.31 0.47
N THR A 95 0.69 12.74 0.89
CA THR A 95 1.19 14.09 0.64
C THR A 95 2.59 14.02 0.05
N LYS A 96 2.92 14.96 -0.83
CA LYS A 96 4.30 15.19 -1.30
C LYS A 96 4.68 16.63 -0.99
N ASN A 97 5.77 16.82 -0.24
CA ASN A 97 6.26 18.13 0.18
C ASN A 97 5.15 18.99 0.84
N GLY A 98 4.31 18.35 1.65
CA GLY A 98 3.17 18.99 2.33
C GLY A 98 1.91 19.19 1.48
N VAL A 99 1.94 18.90 0.18
CA VAL A 99 0.78 19.01 -0.72
C VAL A 99 -0.02 17.71 -0.71
N ASN A 100 -1.34 17.80 -0.46
CA ASN A 100 -2.26 16.67 -0.47
C ASN A 100 -2.51 16.16 -1.90
N LEU A 101 -2.32 14.85 -2.11
CA LEU A 101 -2.43 14.17 -3.40
C LEU A 101 -3.81 13.53 -3.65
N GLY A 102 -4.76 13.74 -2.74
CA GLY A 102 -6.08 13.13 -2.79
C GLY A 102 -6.14 11.78 -2.08
N ILE A 103 -7.37 11.26 -1.96
CA ILE A 103 -7.63 9.96 -1.34
C ILE A 103 -7.04 8.88 -2.25
N ALA A 104 -6.32 7.91 -1.68
CA ALA A 104 -5.76 6.79 -2.43
C ALA A 104 -6.67 5.56 -2.37
N CYS A 105 -7.24 5.28 -1.19
CA CYS A 105 -8.05 4.11 -0.98
C CYS A 105 -8.97 4.26 0.24
N HIS A 106 -9.98 3.40 0.27
CA HIS A 106 -10.90 3.24 1.39
C HIS A 106 -10.57 1.97 2.19
N LEU A 107 -10.67 2.08 3.52
CA LEU A 107 -10.65 0.91 4.40
C LEU A 107 -12.02 0.23 4.31
N SER A 108 -12.02 -1.09 4.11
CA SER A 108 -13.25 -1.88 4.16
C SER A 108 -13.90 -1.79 5.55
N ASN A 109 -15.23 -1.90 5.58
CA ASN A 109 -15.96 -2.01 6.84
C ASN A 109 -15.63 -3.30 7.59
N ASP A 110 -15.26 -4.34 6.85
CA ASP A 110 -14.94 -5.68 7.37
C ASP A 110 -13.43 -5.88 7.52
N LEU A 111 -12.66 -4.78 7.57
CA LEU A 111 -11.22 -4.87 7.82
C LEU A 111 -10.99 -5.31 9.27
N GLU A 112 -10.53 -6.54 9.43
CA GLU A 112 -10.06 -7.09 10.70
C GLU A 112 -8.53 -7.03 10.79
N GLY A 113 -8.02 -6.83 12.01
CA GLY A 113 -6.58 -6.84 12.29
C GLY A 113 -5.94 -5.46 12.50
N ILE A 114 -4.63 -5.48 12.68
CA ILE A 114 -3.81 -4.28 12.95
C ILE A 114 -3.18 -3.81 11.64
N LEU A 115 -3.28 -2.51 11.36
CA LEU A 115 -2.57 -1.86 10.26
C LEU A 115 -1.19 -1.42 10.72
N PHE A 116 -0.18 -1.75 9.93
CA PHE A 116 1.19 -1.32 10.13
C PHE A 116 1.59 -0.32 9.04
N PRO A 117 2.38 0.71 9.37
CA PRO A 117 3.06 1.49 8.35
C PRO A 117 4.10 0.61 7.65
N CYS A 118 4.13 0.63 6.32
CA CYS A 118 4.96 -0.26 5.51
C CYS A 118 5.77 0.57 4.49
N VAL A 119 7.07 0.25 4.35
CA VAL A 119 7.95 0.80 3.31
C VAL A 119 8.57 -0.38 2.56
N GLY A 120 8.33 -0.43 1.25
CA GLY A 120 8.84 -1.46 0.35
C GLY A 120 9.92 -0.92 -0.57
N PHE A 121 10.96 -1.71 -0.80
CA PHE A 121 12.02 -1.43 -1.77
C PHE A 121 12.03 -2.53 -2.82
N ARG A 122 12.08 -2.14 -4.09
CA ARG A 122 12.37 -3.04 -5.20
C ARG A 122 13.64 -2.55 -5.86
N SER A 123 14.72 -3.34 -5.75
CA SER A 123 15.92 -3.12 -6.56
C SER A 123 15.55 -3.31 -8.03
N GLN A 124 16.06 -2.43 -8.88
CA GLN A 124 16.17 -2.76 -10.29
C GLN A 124 17.20 -3.90 -10.33
N GLY A 125 16.78 -5.10 -10.75
CA GLY A 125 17.76 -6.16 -11.00
C GLY A 125 18.80 -5.62 -11.97
N ASP A 126 20.08 -5.82 -11.64
CA ASP A 126 21.18 -5.62 -12.56
C ASP A 126 20.86 -6.36 -13.87
N GLN A 127 21.12 -5.68 -15.00
CA GLN A 127 21.02 -6.27 -16.34
C GLN A 127 21.99 -7.44 -16.53
#